data_AF-A0A1V4II26-F1
#
_entry.id   AF-A0A1V4II26-F1
#
_cell.length_a   1.000
_cell.length_b   1.000
_cell.length_c   1.000
_cell.angle_alpha   90.00
_cell.angle_beta   90.00
_cell.angle_gamma   90.00
#
_symmetry.space_group_name_H-M   'P 1'
#
loop_
_entity.id
_entity.type
_entity.pdbx_description
1 polymer ?
#
loop_
_entity_poly.entity_id
_entity_poly.type
_entity_poly.pdbx_seq_one_letter_code
_entity_poly.pdbx_strand_id
1 'polypeptide(L)'
;MKKNINKNQKLGEIVSIFPGATEIFNRYKLDYCCGGHDTLGDALTALSLDLSVIIEELNSKYDKFINTNSSYKDWRKETPSSLITHIVDVHHDFTKKQLKEIDTMLFKVLKVHFRHHGEELLQVHKLFGSLKTELEEHLVKEEEVLFPLIKNYDLSKDDRILSDIHKVINDTENEHDAAGDILKELEKITRDFTAPEGSCTTFKLVYTKLHELEKDLFIHIHLENSVLFDMF
;
A
#
# COMPACT_ATOMS: atom_id res chain seq x y z
N MET A 1 -9.73 17.02 22.64
CA MET A 1 -10.97 16.21 22.60
C MET A 1 -10.63 14.88 21.95
N LYS A 2 -10.99 13.74 22.56
CA LYS A 2 -10.90 12.43 21.88
C LYS A 2 -11.68 12.54 20.58
N LYS A 3 -11.01 12.47 19.43
CA LYS A 3 -11.71 12.32 18.14
C LYS A 3 -12.10 10.85 18.05
N ASN A 4 -13.37 10.55 18.27
CA ASN A 4 -13.89 9.21 18.06
C ASN A 4 -13.96 8.98 16.54
N ILE A 5 -13.32 7.90 16.07
CA ILE A 5 -13.45 7.43 14.69
C ILE A 5 -14.94 7.22 14.40
N ASN A 6 -15.45 7.80 13.32
CA ASN A 6 -16.86 7.72 12.94
C ASN A 6 -17.04 7.54 11.43
N LYS A 7 -18.26 7.20 11.03
CA LYS A 7 -18.62 6.83 9.65
C LYS A 7 -18.33 7.90 8.60
N ASN A 8 -18.27 9.18 8.98
CA ASN A 8 -18.08 10.28 8.03
C ASN A 8 -16.60 10.59 7.77
N GLN A 9 -15.68 9.95 8.51
CA GLN A 9 -14.25 10.14 8.29
C GLN A 9 -13.78 9.32 7.10
N LYS A 10 -12.85 9.91 6.34
CA LYS A 10 -12.23 9.25 5.21
C LYS A 10 -11.32 8.11 5.67
N LEU A 11 -11.22 7.04 4.88
CA LEU A 11 -10.34 5.90 5.20
C LEU A 11 -8.89 6.34 5.40
N GLY A 12 -8.36 7.18 4.49
CA GLY A 12 -7.01 7.71 4.57
C GLY A 12 -6.79 8.51 5.87
N GLU A 13 -7.72 9.42 6.21
CA GLU A 13 -7.63 10.19 7.46
C GLU A 13 -7.56 9.29 8.71
N ILE A 14 -8.30 8.18 8.72
CA ILE A 14 -8.31 7.22 9.83
C ILE A 14 -6.93 6.55 9.95
N VAL A 15 -6.36 6.07 8.84
CA VAL A 15 -5.03 5.45 8.84
C VAL A 15 -3.96 6.45 9.27
N SER A 16 -4.05 7.70 8.81
CA SER A 16 -3.07 8.72 9.17
C SER A 16 -3.14 9.16 10.64
N ILE A 17 -4.28 9.04 11.34
CA ILE A 17 -4.33 9.25 12.81
C ILE A 17 -4.04 7.98 13.61
N PHE A 18 -4.28 6.83 13.02
CA PHE A 18 -4.22 5.52 13.66
C PHE A 18 -3.72 4.47 12.66
N PRO A 19 -2.38 4.29 12.53
CA PRO A 19 -1.82 3.32 11.60
C PRO A 19 -2.27 1.87 11.86
N GLY A 20 -2.68 1.54 13.09
CA GLY A 20 -3.25 0.22 13.41
C GLY A 20 -4.61 -0.05 12.74
N ALA A 21 -5.23 0.95 12.11
CA ALA A 21 -6.41 0.77 11.28
C ALA A 21 -6.13 -0.06 10.03
N THR A 22 -4.89 -0.05 9.49
CA THR A 22 -4.54 -0.83 8.29
C THR A 22 -4.76 -2.32 8.50
N GLU A 23 -4.48 -2.85 9.70
CA GLU A 23 -4.74 -4.26 10.04
C GLU A 23 -6.25 -4.58 9.93
N ILE A 24 -7.11 -3.69 10.41
CA ILE A 24 -8.57 -3.84 10.34
C ILE A 24 -9.03 -3.72 8.89
N PHE A 25 -8.54 -2.71 8.18
CA PHE A 25 -8.92 -2.43 6.80
C PHE A 25 -8.50 -3.53 5.85
N ASN A 26 -7.27 -4.05 5.96
CA ASN A 26 -6.80 -5.20 5.18
C ASN A 26 -7.64 -6.45 5.44
N ARG A 27 -8.03 -6.71 6.68
CA ARG A 27 -8.87 -7.87 7.03
C ARG A 27 -10.27 -7.78 6.41
N TYR A 28 -10.81 -6.57 6.28
CA TYR A 28 -12.10 -6.31 5.66
C TYR A 28 -12.01 -5.90 4.18
N LYS A 29 -10.82 -5.94 3.58
CA LYS A 29 -10.55 -5.56 2.18
C LYS A 29 -11.04 -4.14 1.84
N LEU A 30 -10.82 -3.20 2.77
CA LEU A 30 -11.12 -1.77 2.57
C LEU A 30 -9.94 -1.07 1.89
N ASP A 31 -10.23 -0.36 0.80
CA ASP A 31 -9.26 0.32 -0.04
C ASP A 31 -8.91 1.71 0.53
N TYR A 32 -7.99 1.76 1.50
CA TYR A 32 -7.60 3.01 2.15
C TYR A 32 -6.41 3.72 1.48
N CYS A 33 -5.73 3.06 0.55
CA CYS A 33 -4.53 3.57 -0.11
C CYS A 33 -4.90 4.35 -1.37
N CYS A 34 -5.70 3.77 -2.27
CA CYS A 34 -6.19 4.41 -3.49
C CYS A 34 -7.57 5.03 -3.24
N GLY A 35 -8.47 4.26 -2.62
CA GLY A 35 -9.81 4.71 -2.19
C GLY A 35 -9.82 5.54 -0.90
N GLY A 36 -8.67 6.09 -0.49
CA GLY A 36 -8.51 6.78 0.80
C GLY A 36 -9.47 7.95 1.03
N HIS A 37 -10.04 8.50 -0.04
CA HIS A 37 -11.02 9.59 -0.03
C HIS A 37 -12.46 9.16 0.32
N ASP A 38 -12.77 7.86 0.23
CA ASP A 38 -14.07 7.32 0.59
C ASP A 38 -14.28 7.40 2.10
N THR A 39 -15.54 7.65 2.50
CA THR A 39 -15.88 7.62 3.92
C THR A 39 -15.95 6.19 4.43
N LEU A 40 -15.62 5.98 5.71
CA LEU A 40 -15.75 4.67 6.36
C LEU A 40 -17.16 4.10 6.21
N GLY A 41 -18.19 4.95 6.30
CA GLY A 41 -19.58 4.55 6.16
C GLY A 41 -19.90 4.01 4.77
N ASP A 42 -19.45 4.72 3.73
CA ASP A 42 -19.71 4.33 2.34
C ASP A 42 -18.96 3.05 1.99
N ALA A 43 -17.68 2.95 2.36
CA ALA A 43 -16.86 1.78 2.08
C ALA A 43 -17.39 0.51 2.78
N LEU A 44 -17.83 0.61 4.03
CA LEU A 44 -18.44 -0.52 4.75
C LEU A 44 -19.81 -0.90 4.18
N THR A 45 -20.60 0.07 3.74
CA THR A 45 -21.91 -0.18 3.11
C THR A 45 -21.74 -0.92 1.79
N ALA A 46 -20.75 -0.52 0.97
CA ALA A 46 -20.44 -1.18 -0.30
C ALA A 46 -20.10 -2.66 -0.12
N LEU A 47 -19.47 -3.03 1.00
CA LEU A 47 -19.11 -4.40 1.36
C LEU A 47 -20.16 -5.13 2.22
N SER A 48 -21.31 -4.51 2.48
CA SER A 48 -22.37 -5.06 3.36
C SER A 48 -21.86 -5.44 4.76
N LEU A 49 -20.92 -4.67 5.30
CA LEU A 49 -20.33 -4.90 6.62
C LEU A 49 -21.07 -4.12 7.71
N ASP A 50 -21.07 -4.64 8.95
CA ASP A 50 -21.70 -3.97 10.08
C ASP A 50 -20.88 -2.77 10.56
N LEU A 51 -21.37 -1.58 10.21
CA LEU A 51 -20.79 -0.29 10.58
C LEU A 51 -20.54 -0.15 12.07
N SER A 52 -21.45 -0.62 12.92
CA SER A 52 -21.38 -0.42 14.37
C SER A 52 -20.25 -1.23 14.99
N VAL A 53 -20.11 -2.50 14.59
CA VAL A 53 -19.08 -3.43 15.08
C VAL A 53 -17.68 -2.92 14.71
N ILE A 54 -17.50 -2.45 13.47
CA ILE A 54 -16.19 -2.02 12.99
C ILE A 54 -15.78 -0.67 13.60
N ILE A 55 -16.72 0.27 13.75
CA ILE A 55 -16.44 1.54 14.45
C ILE A 55 -16.08 1.28 15.92
N GLU A 56 -16.75 0.35 16.60
CA GLU A 56 -16.42 -0.02 17.98
C GLU A 56 -15.00 -0.62 18.07
N GLU A 57 -14.66 -1.55 17.16
CA GLU A 57 -13.32 -2.14 17.11
C GLU A 57 -12.23 -1.09 16.86
N LEU A 58 -12.44 -0.21 15.88
CA LEU A 58 -11.52 0.87 15.53
C LEU A 58 -11.26 1.80 16.73
N ASN A 59 -12.33 2.25 17.40
CA ASN A 59 -12.19 3.14 18.55
C ASN A 59 -11.55 2.44 19.76
N SER A 60 -11.86 1.17 20.00
CA SER A 60 -11.23 0.38 21.06
C SER A 60 -9.72 0.22 20.84
N LYS A 61 -9.30 -0.11 19.61
CA LYS A 61 -7.86 -0.19 19.27
C LYS A 61 -7.20 1.20 19.27
N TYR A 62 -7.88 2.23 18.79
CA TYR A 62 -7.37 3.60 18.80
C TYR A 62 -7.14 4.12 20.21
N ASP A 63 -8.10 3.91 21.12
CA ASP A 63 -7.96 4.28 22.53
C ASP A 63 -6.77 3.58 23.21
N LYS A 64 -6.48 2.34 22.86
CA LYS A 64 -5.26 1.66 23.34
C LYS A 64 -4.01 2.31 22.76
N PHE A 65 -3.99 2.52 21.45
CA PHE A 65 -2.86 3.10 20.72
C PHE A 65 -2.43 4.46 21.27
N ILE A 66 -3.37 5.39 21.49
CA ILE A 66 -3.06 6.72 22.02
C ILE A 66 -2.49 6.70 23.44
N ASN A 67 -2.79 5.66 24.22
CA ASN A 67 -2.34 5.53 25.60
C ASN A 67 -0.99 4.79 25.72
N THR A 68 -0.61 3.98 24.73
CA THR A 68 0.58 3.11 24.82
C THR A 68 1.71 3.53 23.89
N ASN A 69 1.43 4.25 22.80
CA ASN A 69 2.38 4.43 21.72
C ASN A 69 3.05 5.82 21.75
N SER A 70 3.92 6.05 22.75
CA SER A 70 4.62 7.33 22.93
C SER A 70 5.63 7.65 21.81
N SER A 71 6.01 6.66 21.00
CA SER A 71 6.95 6.80 19.87
C SER A 71 6.28 6.93 18.51
N TYR A 72 4.95 7.04 18.46
CA TYR A 72 4.25 7.24 17.19
C TYR A 72 4.65 8.55 16.52
N LYS A 73 5.01 8.46 15.23
CA LYS A 73 5.32 9.60 14.37
C LYS A 73 4.13 9.90 13.47
N ASP A 74 3.57 11.10 13.61
CA ASP A 74 2.44 11.59 12.81
C ASP A 74 2.97 12.29 11.56
N TRP A 75 3.09 11.54 10.45
CA TRP A 75 3.68 12.01 9.20
C TRP A 75 3.03 13.27 8.62
N ARG A 76 1.76 13.54 8.93
CA ARG A 76 1.06 14.77 8.49
C ARG A 76 1.60 16.05 9.13
N LYS A 77 2.38 15.93 10.20
CA LYS A 77 3.02 17.06 10.90
C LYS A 77 4.48 17.22 10.51
N GLU A 78 4.99 16.35 9.65
CA GLU A 78 6.38 16.34 9.21
C GLU A 78 6.53 17.09 7.90
N THR A 79 7.77 17.40 7.52
CA THR A 79 8.04 18.05 6.25
C THR A 79 7.93 17.05 5.09
N PRO A 80 7.57 17.49 3.87
CA PRO A 80 7.57 16.64 2.69
C PRO A 80 8.92 15.94 2.50
N SER A 81 10.03 16.67 2.71
CA SER A 81 11.38 16.11 2.64
C SER A 81 11.63 14.97 3.63
N SER A 82 11.16 15.06 4.88
CA SER A 82 11.32 13.97 5.85
C SER A 82 10.46 12.76 5.51
N LEU A 83 9.25 12.97 4.98
CA LEU A 83 8.36 11.90 4.56
C LEU A 83 8.91 11.18 3.33
N ILE A 84 9.39 11.92 2.32
CA ILE A 84 10.08 11.35 1.15
C ILE A 84 11.26 10.48 1.57
N THR A 85 12.13 10.96 2.46
CA THR A 85 13.26 10.13 2.95
C THR A 85 12.77 8.85 3.60
N HIS A 86 11.69 8.90 4.39
CA HIS A 86 11.13 7.70 4.99
C HIS A 86 10.56 6.72 3.96
N ILE A 87 9.81 7.22 2.98
CA ILE A 87 9.25 6.43 1.88
C ILE A 87 10.37 5.70 1.13
N VAL A 88 11.44 6.40 0.76
CA VAL A 88 12.57 5.80 0.05
C VAL A 88 13.30 4.76 0.92
N ASP A 89 13.72 5.14 2.14
CA ASP A 89 14.56 4.30 3.00
C ASP A 89 13.82 3.05 3.52
N VAL A 90 12.50 3.14 3.67
CA VAL A 90 11.69 2.05 4.25
C VAL A 90 10.96 1.28 3.17
N HIS A 91 10.18 1.95 2.33
CA HIS A 91 9.26 1.29 1.41
C HIS A 91 9.91 0.98 0.06
N HIS A 92 10.66 1.91 -0.53
CA HIS A 92 11.30 1.66 -1.84
C HIS A 92 12.39 0.60 -1.70
N ASP A 93 13.24 0.71 -0.67
CA ASP A 93 14.27 -0.28 -0.37
C ASP A 93 13.69 -1.67 -0.07
N PHE A 94 12.58 -1.73 0.68
CA PHE A 94 11.87 -2.99 0.92
C PHE A 94 11.31 -3.59 -0.37
N THR A 95 10.62 -2.78 -1.19
CA THR A 95 10.02 -3.20 -2.45
C THR A 95 11.07 -3.73 -3.40
N LYS A 96 12.16 -2.99 -3.65
CA LYS A 96 13.28 -3.41 -4.51
C LYS A 96 13.86 -4.76 -4.05
N LYS A 97 14.01 -4.96 -2.74
CA LYS A 97 14.48 -6.23 -2.16
C LYS A 97 13.48 -7.37 -2.38
N GLN A 98 12.19 -7.16 -2.09
CA GLN A 98 11.16 -8.19 -2.23
C GLN A 98 11.00 -8.61 -3.69
N LEU A 99 10.96 -7.66 -4.63
CA LEU A 99 10.86 -7.95 -6.07
C LEU A 99 11.99 -8.89 -6.52
N LYS A 100 13.23 -8.60 -6.14
CA LYS A 100 14.39 -9.45 -6.49
C LYS A 100 14.30 -10.86 -5.88
N GLU A 101 13.90 -10.96 -4.62
CA GLU A 101 13.81 -12.24 -3.91
C GLU A 101 12.67 -13.11 -4.47
N ILE A 102 11.50 -12.52 -4.69
CA ILE A 102 10.32 -13.20 -5.26
C ILE A 102 10.63 -13.69 -6.66
N ASP A 103 11.17 -12.85 -7.54
CA ASP A 103 11.49 -13.20 -8.93
C ASP A 103 12.40 -14.45 -9.01
N THR A 104 13.45 -14.47 -8.18
CA THR A 104 14.41 -15.58 -8.10
C THR A 104 13.75 -16.89 -7.67
N MET A 105 12.76 -16.84 -6.79
CA MET A 105 12.11 -18.03 -6.22
C MET A 105 10.91 -18.48 -7.05
N LEU A 106 10.11 -17.55 -7.55
CA LEU A 106 8.88 -17.83 -8.29
C LEU A 106 9.16 -18.65 -9.55
N PHE A 107 10.22 -18.32 -10.29
CA PHE A 107 10.61 -19.10 -11.46
C PHE A 107 11.02 -20.55 -11.11
N LYS A 108 11.67 -20.75 -9.96
CA LYS A 108 12.02 -22.09 -9.46
C LYS A 108 10.77 -22.88 -9.07
N VAL A 109 9.84 -22.23 -8.36
CA VAL A 109 8.56 -22.84 -7.96
C VAL A 109 7.76 -23.25 -9.19
N LEU A 110 7.62 -22.36 -10.17
CA LEU A 110 6.95 -22.64 -11.44
C LEU A 110 7.53 -23.89 -12.12
N LYS A 111 8.86 -23.99 -12.24
CA LYS A 111 9.51 -25.15 -12.86
C LYS A 111 9.27 -26.47 -12.12
N VAL A 112 9.42 -26.47 -10.79
CA VAL A 112 9.32 -27.69 -9.98
C VAL A 112 7.87 -28.17 -9.86
N HIS A 113 6.93 -27.24 -9.74
CA HIS A 113 5.53 -27.55 -9.47
C HIS A 113 4.62 -27.50 -10.71
N PHE A 114 5.18 -27.26 -11.91
CA PHE A 114 4.41 -27.07 -13.16
C PHE A 114 3.37 -28.16 -13.42
N ARG A 115 3.72 -29.44 -13.19
CA ARG A 115 2.82 -30.57 -13.47
C ARG A 115 1.57 -30.60 -12.60
N HIS A 116 1.60 -29.98 -11.43
CA HIS A 116 0.50 -30.04 -10.45
C HIS A 116 -0.15 -28.68 -10.21
N HIS A 117 0.58 -27.59 -10.41
CA HIS A 117 0.12 -26.21 -10.14
C HIS A 117 0.42 -25.26 -11.30
N GLY A 118 0.66 -25.77 -12.51
CA GLY A 118 1.13 -24.97 -13.64
C GLY A 118 0.19 -23.84 -14.06
N GLU A 119 -1.12 -24.06 -14.06
CA GLU A 119 -2.10 -23.03 -14.46
C GLU A 119 -2.06 -21.81 -13.53
N GLU A 120 -2.16 -22.04 -12.22
CA GLU A 120 -2.07 -20.99 -11.18
C GLU A 120 -0.69 -20.32 -11.21
N LEU A 121 0.40 -21.09 -11.24
CA LEU A 121 1.75 -20.54 -11.20
C LEU A 121 2.12 -19.75 -12.46
N LEU A 122 1.58 -20.09 -13.64
CA LEU A 122 1.74 -19.29 -14.85
C LEU A 122 1.04 -17.94 -14.73
N GLN A 123 -0.17 -17.91 -14.14
CA GLN A 123 -0.89 -16.66 -13.90
C GLN A 123 -0.16 -15.80 -12.87
N VAL A 124 0.26 -16.37 -11.74
CA VAL A 124 1.07 -15.66 -10.73
C VAL A 124 2.35 -15.11 -11.34
N HIS A 125 3.07 -15.91 -12.13
CA HIS A 125 4.30 -15.46 -12.79
C HIS A 125 4.05 -14.31 -13.77
N LYS A 126 2.94 -14.34 -14.52
CA LYS A 126 2.59 -13.25 -15.44
C LYS A 126 2.25 -11.96 -14.68
N LEU A 127 1.36 -12.05 -13.69
CA LEU A 127 0.93 -10.89 -12.90
C LEU A 127 2.10 -10.29 -12.11
N PHE A 128 2.91 -11.12 -11.45
CA PHE A 128 4.10 -10.65 -10.76
C PHE A 128 5.10 -9.99 -11.71
N GLY A 129 5.28 -10.52 -12.93
CA GLY A 129 6.14 -9.90 -13.94
C GLY A 129 5.66 -8.50 -14.32
N SER A 130 4.36 -8.33 -14.55
CA SER A 130 3.75 -7.02 -14.81
C SER A 130 3.93 -6.06 -13.64
N LEU A 131 3.55 -6.49 -12.42
CA LEU A 131 3.70 -5.69 -11.20
C LEU A 131 5.16 -5.26 -10.99
N LYS A 132 6.11 -6.16 -11.17
CA LYS A 132 7.54 -5.87 -11.04
C LYS A 132 7.97 -4.78 -12.00
N THR A 133 7.60 -4.88 -13.28
CA THR A 133 7.97 -3.87 -14.28
C THR A 133 7.36 -2.52 -13.96
N GLU A 134 6.09 -2.47 -13.58
CA GLU A 134 5.40 -1.23 -13.21
C GLU A 134 6.04 -0.58 -11.98
N LEU A 135 6.28 -1.35 -10.91
CA LEU A 135 6.93 -0.84 -9.70
C LEU A 135 8.38 -0.38 -9.96
N GLU A 136 9.17 -1.12 -10.74
CA GLU A 136 10.55 -0.72 -11.05
C GLU A 136 10.60 0.62 -11.83
N GLU A 137 9.69 0.84 -12.78
CA GLU A 137 9.57 2.11 -13.50
C GLU A 137 9.08 3.24 -12.58
N HIS A 138 8.02 2.96 -11.82
CA HIS A 138 7.37 3.89 -10.92
C HIS A 138 8.33 4.46 -9.86
N LEU A 139 9.04 3.59 -9.13
CA LEU A 139 9.98 4.04 -8.08
C LEU A 139 11.09 4.93 -8.64
N VAL A 140 11.56 4.66 -9.87
CA VAL A 140 12.56 5.50 -10.54
C VAL A 140 11.96 6.86 -10.91
N LYS A 141 10.75 6.89 -11.46
CA LYS A 141 10.04 8.12 -11.80
C LYS A 141 9.85 9.00 -10.56
N GLU A 142 9.51 8.41 -9.42
CA GLU A 142 9.37 9.16 -8.18
C GLU A 142 10.71 9.74 -7.69
N GLU A 143 11.74 8.89 -7.59
CA GLU A 143 13.05 9.27 -7.06
C GLU A 143 13.78 10.30 -7.95
N GLU A 144 13.62 10.21 -9.27
CA GLU A 144 14.34 11.04 -10.25
C GLU A 144 13.52 12.24 -10.74
N VAL A 145 12.18 12.23 -10.59
CA VAL A 145 11.30 13.30 -11.11
C VAL A 145 10.43 13.90 -10.00
N LEU A 146 9.49 13.13 -9.42
CA LEU A 146 8.48 13.68 -8.50
C LEU A 146 9.11 14.26 -7.22
N PHE A 147 9.94 13.48 -6.53
CA PHE A 147 10.54 13.89 -5.27
C PHE A 147 11.53 15.06 -5.43
N PRO A 148 12.36 15.13 -6.49
CA PRO A 148 13.14 16.33 -6.80
C PRO A 148 12.28 17.56 -7.08
N LEU A 149 11.15 17.43 -7.81
CA LEU A 149 10.22 18.55 -8.04
C LEU A 149 9.65 19.07 -6.72
N ILE A 150 9.19 18.18 -5.84
CA ILE A 150 8.69 18.52 -4.51
C ILE A 150 9.76 19.28 -3.69
N LYS A 151 10.99 18.75 -3.64
CA LYS A 151 12.10 19.41 -2.92
C LYS A 151 12.43 20.80 -3.50
N ASN A 152 12.37 20.95 -4.83
CA ASN A 152 12.61 22.23 -5.49
C ASN A 152 11.50 23.24 -5.22
N TYR A 153 10.24 22.80 -5.19
CA TYR A 153 9.12 23.66 -4.81
C TYR A 153 9.25 24.12 -3.35
N ASP A 154 9.73 23.26 -2.44
CA ASP A 154 9.95 23.64 -1.04
C ASP A 154 10.96 24.79 -0.87
N LEU A 155 11.95 24.89 -1.75
CA LEU A 155 12.95 25.95 -1.74
C LEU A 155 12.50 27.22 -2.48
N SER A 156 11.79 27.06 -3.60
CA SER A 156 11.49 28.17 -4.52
C SER A 156 10.10 28.76 -4.34
N LYS A 157 9.12 27.94 -3.94
CA LYS A 157 7.68 28.25 -3.96
C LYS A 157 7.20 28.79 -5.32
N ASP A 158 7.76 28.27 -6.42
CA ASP A 158 7.37 28.64 -7.79
C ASP A 158 6.11 27.86 -8.22
N ASP A 159 5.04 28.59 -8.54
CA ASP A 159 3.75 28.03 -8.99
C ASP A 159 3.86 27.17 -10.25
N ARG A 160 4.87 27.38 -11.10
CA ARG A 160 5.10 26.52 -12.27
C ARG A 160 5.55 25.13 -11.86
N ILE A 161 6.40 25.03 -10.84
CA ILE A 161 6.85 23.74 -10.29
C ILE A 161 5.67 23.05 -9.61
N LEU A 162 4.83 23.79 -8.89
CA LEU A 162 3.60 23.23 -8.30
C LEU A 162 2.69 22.62 -9.37
N SER A 163 2.49 23.32 -10.49
CA SER A 163 1.71 22.79 -11.61
C SER A 163 2.30 21.51 -12.21
N ASP A 164 3.63 21.38 -12.27
CA ASP A 164 4.28 20.18 -12.75
C ASP A 164 4.19 19.03 -11.72
N ILE A 165 4.28 19.33 -10.42
CA ILE A 165 4.01 18.37 -9.34
C ILE A 165 2.60 17.78 -9.48
N HIS A 166 1.56 18.60 -9.65
CA HIS A 166 0.18 18.11 -9.77
C HIS A 166 -0.02 17.19 -10.98
N LYS A 167 0.64 17.45 -12.11
CA LYS A 167 0.58 16.56 -13.27
C LYS A 167 1.20 15.20 -12.95
N VAL A 168 2.39 15.21 -12.35
CA VAL A 168 3.11 13.98 -12.02
C VAL A 168 2.34 13.18 -10.95
N ILE A 169 1.80 13.85 -9.92
CA ILE A 169 0.93 13.22 -8.90
C ILE A 169 -0.25 12.49 -9.55
N ASN A 170 -0.97 13.15 -10.47
CA ASN A 170 -2.09 12.51 -11.15
C ASN A 170 -1.66 11.26 -11.93
N ASP A 171 -0.52 11.30 -12.62
CA ASP A 171 0.00 10.12 -13.31
C ASP A 171 0.42 9.01 -12.32
N THR A 172 1.05 9.39 -11.20
CA THR A 172 1.48 8.49 -10.12
C THR A 172 0.29 7.80 -9.43
N GLU A 173 -0.81 8.50 -9.18
CA GLU A 173 -2.04 7.90 -8.63
C GLU A 173 -2.65 6.85 -9.57
N ASN A 174 -2.63 7.10 -10.89
CA ASN A 174 -3.08 6.11 -11.87
C ASN A 174 -2.17 4.85 -11.89
N GLU A 175 -0.87 5.03 -11.69
CA GLU A 175 0.08 3.91 -11.55
C GLU A 175 -0.20 3.11 -10.26
N HIS A 176 -0.54 3.79 -9.15
CA HIS A 176 -0.97 3.14 -7.90
C HIS A 176 -2.21 2.28 -8.09
N ASP A 177 -3.23 2.79 -8.79
CA ASP A 177 -4.45 2.04 -9.09
C ASP A 177 -4.15 0.77 -9.91
N ALA A 178 -3.30 0.88 -10.94
CA ALA A 178 -2.89 -0.26 -11.75
C ALA A 178 -2.16 -1.34 -10.93
N ALA A 179 -1.22 -0.93 -10.07
CA ALA A 179 -0.52 -1.86 -9.18
C ALA A 179 -1.50 -2.52 -8.19
N GLY A 180 -2.44 -1.75 -7.64
CA GLY A 180 -3.49 -2.23 -6.75
C GLY A 180 -4.39 -3.29 -7.40
N ASP A 181 -4.77 -3.10 -8.67
CA ASP A 181 -5.55 -4.07 -9.44
C ASP A 181 -4.79 -5.38 -9.68
N ILE A 182 -3.48 -5.31 -9.96
CA ILE A 182 -2.66 -6.51 -10.10
C ILE A 182 -2.57 -7.28 -8.78
N LEU A 183 -2.41 -6.58 -7.65
CA LEU A 183 -2.38 -7.18 -6.31
C LEU A 183 -3.71 -7.85 -5.96
N LYS A 184 -4.85 -7.21 -6.25
CA LYS A 184 -6.19 -7.79 -6.05
C LYS A 184 -6.36 -9.10 -6.84
N GLU A 185 -5.89 -9.16 -8.08
CA GLU A 185 -5.93 -10.40 -8.86
C GLU A 185 -4.94 -11.45 -8.35
N LEU A 186 -3.74 -11.06 -7.91
CA LEU A 186 -2.79 -11.97 -7.25
C LEU A 186 -3.39 -12.57 -5.98
N GLU A 187 -3.98 -11.76 -5.11
CA GLU A 187 -4.65 -12.21 -3.88
C GLU A 187 -5.72 -13.28 -4.20
N LYS A 188 -6.56 -13.00 -5.19
CA LYS A 188 -7.65 -13.89 -5.61
C LYS A 188 -7.14 -15.23 -6.14
N ILE A 189 -6.19 -15.24 -7.09
CA ILE A 189 -5.70 -16.50 -7.67
C ILE A 189 -4.89 -17.33 -6.69
N THR A 190 -4.27 -16.67 -5.70
CA THR A 190 -3.46 -17.32 -4.66
C THR A 190 -4.26 -17.70 -3.42
N ARG A 191 -5.56 -17.38 -3.37
CA ARG A 191 -6.45 -17.58 -2.21
C ARG A 191 -5.89 -16.89 -0.97
N ASP A 192 -5.78 -15.56 -1.03
CA ASP A 192 -5.19 -14.74 0.03
C ASP A 192 -3.76 -15.19 0.36
N PHE A 193 -2.97 -15.42 -0.71
CA PHE A 193 -1.59 -15.89 -0.63
C PHE A 193 -1.43 -17.20 0.18
N THR A 194 -2.42 -18.09 0.09
CA THR A 194 -2.40 -19.40 0.74
C THR A 194 -1.94 -20.47 -0.25
N ALA A 195 -0.69 -20.92 -0.08
CA ALA A 195 -0.12 -21.99 -0.89
C ALA A 195 -0.89 -23.31 -0.68
N PRO A 196 -1.12 -24.11 -1.73
CA PRO A 196 -1.82 -25.39 -1.64
C PRO A 196 -1.21 -26.34 -0.60
N GLU A 197 -2.03 -27.23 -0.03
CA GLU A 197 -1.55 -28.28 0.86
C GLU A 197 -0.48 -29.14 0.17
N GLY A 198 0.56 -29.54 0.91
CA GLY A 198 1.69 -30.30 0.37
C GLY A 198 2.71 -29.46 -0.42
N SER A 199 2.50 -28.15 -0.58
CA SER A 199 3.49 -27.25 -1.21
C SER A 199 4.81 -27.26 -0.46
N CYS A 200 5.92 -27.20 -1.21
CA CYS A 200 7.26 -27.12 -0.62
C CYS A 200 7.48 -25.78 0.10
N THR A 201 8.51 -25.72 0.93
CA THR A 201 8.86 -24.53 1.71
C THR A 201 9.07 -23.29 0.83
N THR A 202 9.71 -23.44 -0.33
CA THR A 202 9.95 -22.32 -1.25
C THR A 202 8.66 -21.76 -1.83
N PHE A 203 7.69 -22.62 -2.16
CA PHE A 203 6.40 -22.18 -2.67
C PHE A 203 5.64 -21.38 -1.59
N LYS A 204 5.57 -21.92 -0.36
CA LYS A 204 4.99 -21.20 0.78
C LYS A 204 5.65 -19.83 0.99
N LEU A 205 6.98 -19.79 0.94
CA LEU A 205 7.75 -18.55 1.11
C LEU A 205 7.47 -17.51 0.02
N VAL A 206 7.31 -17.91 -1.24
CA VAL A 206 6.96 -16.98 -2.33
C VAL A 206 5.63 -16.30 -2.04
N TYR A 207 4.62 -17.05 -1.59
CA TYR A 207 3.31 -16.48 -1.28
C TYR A 207 3.35 -15.61 -0.02
N THR A 208 4.08 -16.03 1.01
CA THR A 208 4.33 -15.17 2.19
C THR A 208 4.94 -13.83 1.77
N LYS A 209 5.92 -13.84 0.88
CA LYS A 209 6.57 -12.61 0.41
C LYS A 209 5.71 -11.74 -0.49
N LEU A 210 4.88 -12.33 -1.34
CA LEU A 210 3.89 -11.57 -2.11
C LEU A 210 2.91 -10.85 -1.19
N HIS A 211 2.46 -11.52 -0.13
CA HIS A 211 1.58 -10.92 0.88
C HIS A 211 2.29 -9.84 1.72
N GLU A 212 3.57 -10.03 2.04
CA GLU A 212 4.40 -8.99 2.69
C GLU A 212 4.56 -7.76 1.78
N LEU A 213 4.82 -7.98 0.49
CA LEU A 213 4.93 -6.92 -0.52
C LEU A 213 3.62 -6.14 -0.65
N GLU A 214 2.49 -6.83 -0.77
CA GLU A 214 1.16 -6.20 -0.84
C GLU A 214 0.90 -5.30 0.38
N LYS A 215 1.12 -5.82 1.59
CA LYS A 215 0.88 -5.08 2.82
C LYS A 215 1.73 -3.83 2.92
N ASP A 216 3.00 -3.91 2.52
CA ASP A 216 3.89 -2.76 2.54
C ASP A 216 3.50 -1.73 1.47
N LEU A 217 3.16 -2.18 0.26
CA LEU A 217 2.69 -1.30 -0.82
C LEU A 217 1.43 -0.53 -0.45
N PHE A 218 0.45 -1.16 0.24
CA PHE A 218 -0.72 -0.42 0.70
C PHE A 218 -0.39 0.66 1.74
N ILE A 219 0.64 0.46 2.57
CA ILE A 219 1.09 1.48 3.52
C ILE A 219 1.86 2.58 2.79
N HIS A 220 2.76 2.20 1.88
CA HIS A 220 3.52 3.10 1.02
C HIS A 220 2.59 4.02 0.23
N ILE A 221 1.70 3.47 -0.58
CA ILE A 221 0.75 4.23 -1.41
C ILE A 221 -0.14 5.13 -0.55
N HIS A 222 -0.54 4.68 0.65
CA HIS A 222 -1.29 5.53 1.57
C HIS A 222 -0.47 6.75 2.03
N LEU A 223 0.81 6.58 2.38
CA LEU A 223 1.67 7.68 2.78
C LEU A 223 1.85 8.69 1.64
N GLU A 224 1.84 8.24 0.39
CA GLU A 224 1.89 9.12 -0.76
C GLU A 224 0.55 9.81 -1.00
N ASN A 225 -0.48 9.05 -1.36
CA ASN A 225 -1.78 9.57 -1.76
C ASN A 225 -2.45 10.42 -0.67
N SER A 226 -2.44 9.92 0.57
CA SER A 226 -3.22 10.54 1.66
C SER A 226 -2.40 11.41 2.61
N VAL A 227 -1.08 11.50 2.42
CA VAL A 227 -0.22 12.32 3.30
C VAL A 227 0.71 13.22 2.52
N LEU A 228 1.54 12.69 1.62
CA LEU A 228 2.50 13.50 0.87
C LEU A 228 1.81 14.37 -0.19
N PHE A 229 0.90 13.81 -0.97
CA PHE A 229 0.26 14.51 -2.08
C PHE A 229 -0.72 15.57 -1.60
N ASP A 230 -1.43 15.32 -0.49
CA ASP A 230 -2.29 16.30 0.20
C ASP A 230 -1.52 17.53 0.75
N MET A 231 -0.18 17.56 0.70
CA MET A 231 0.64 18.74 1.05
C MET A 231 0.78 19.74 -0.10
N PHE A 232 0.33 19.42 -1.31
CA PHE A 232 0.49 20.21 -2.54
C PHE A 232 -0.84 20.47 -3.24
#